data_AF-A0A7J9KI28-F1
#
_entry.id   AF-A0A7J9KI28-F1
#
_cell.length_a   1.000
_cell.length_b   1.000
_cell.length_c   1.000
_cell.angle_alpha   90.00
_cell.angle_beta   90.00
_cell.angle_gamma   90.00
#
_symmetry.space_group_name_H-M   'P 1'
#
loop_
_entity.id
_entity.type
_entity.pdbx_description
1 polymer ?
#
loop_
_entity_poly.entity_id
_entity_poly.type
_entity_poly.pdbx_seq_one_letter_code
_entity_poly.pdbx_strand_id
1 'polypeptide(L)'
;MLKDTQSREDDCQIASFDSSLPQIVRLDYSRNSEDELKGIWKSWDEVKKMRFRDKHGNVAQLLFVKSDNTLLKAMVHFWHPTYKCFTFNEVDMVPTIEECSTFLHYDFKDPLRTY
;
A
#
# COMPACT_ATOMS: atom_id res chain seq x y z
N MET A 1 15.84 -22.20 9.11
CA MET A 1 15.44 -21.81 10.48
C MET A 1 16.09 -20.47 10.77
N LEU A 2 15.40 -19.38 10.46
CA LEU A 2 15.76 -18.07 10.99
C LEU A 2 15.15 -18.00 12.40
N LYS A 3 15.98 -17.76 13.41
CA LYS A 3 15.52 -17.53 14.78
C LYS A 3 14.91 -16.13 14.81
N ASP A 4 13.61 -16.05 14.99
CA ASP A 4 12.92 -14.80 15.31
C ASP A 4 13.47 -14.29 16.65
N THR A 5 14.36 -13.31 16.56
CA THR A 5 15.02 -12.70 17.72
C THR A 5 14.44 -11.30 17.89
N GLN A 6 13.14 -11.22 18.14
CA GLN A 6 12.47 -9.98 18.55
C GLN A 6 11.34 -10.37 19.51
N SER A 7 11.77 -10.64 20.73
CA SER A 7 10.92 -10.57 21.93
C SER A 7 11.74 -9.86 22.99
N ARG A 8 11.68 -8.52 23.03
CA ARG A 8 12.25 -7.70 24.11
C ARG A 8 11.15 -6.87 24.76
N GLU A 9 11.29 -6.66 26.06
CA GLU A 9 10.48 -5.72 26.84
C GLU A 9 10.50 -4.36 26.09
N ASP A 10 9.34 -3.90 25.60
CA ASP A 10 9.10 -2.74 24.70
C ASP A 10 8.74 -3.05 23.23
N ASP A 11 8.47 -4.31 22.87
CA ASP A 11 7.97 -4.61 21.53
C ASP A 11 6.58 -4.02 21.25
N CYS A 12 6.39 -3.45 20.06
CA CYS A 12 5.12 -2.93 19.55
C CYS A 12 4.02 -4.01 19.33
N GLN A 13 4.22 -5.23 19.84
CA GLN A 13 3.19 -6.26 19.84
C GLN A 13 2.04 -5.80 20.75
N ILE A 14 0.93 -5.39 20.14
CA ILE A 14 -0.33 -5.30 20.86
C ILE A 14 -0.65 -6.72 21.31
N ALA A 15 -0.45 -7.00 22.60
CA ALA A 15 -0.54 -8.34 23.22
C ALA A 15 -1.89 -9.07 23.04
N SER A 16 -2.86 -8.44 22.39
CA SER A 16 -4.19 -8.97 22.11
C SER A 16 -4.58 -8.91 20.64
N PHE A 17 -3.69 -8.52 19.72
CA PHE A 17 -4.00 -8.52 18.30
C PHE A 17 -3.63 -9.88 17.70
N ASP A 18 -4.58 -10.81 17.76
CA ASP A 18 -4.52 -12.01 16.93
C ASP A 18 -4.54 -11.54 15.47
N SER A 19 -3.38 -11.63 14.81
CA SER A 19 -3.23 -11.31 13.40
C SER A 19 -4.06 -12.32 12.61
N SER A 20 -5.35 -12.03 12.44
CA SER A 20 -6.24 -12.79 11.56
C SER A 20 -5.90 -12.61 10.07
N LEU A 21 -4.77 -12.00 9.76
CA LEU A 21 -4.24 -11.97 8.40
C LEU A 21 -3.63 -13.34 8.11
N PRO A 22 -4.04 -14.00 7.02
CA PRO A 22 -3.49 -15.29 6.67
C PRO A 22 -1.96 -15.15 6.51
N GLN A 23 -1.22 -16.16 7.01
CA GLN A 23 0.24 -16.25 6.87
C GLN A 23 0.71 -16.11 5.41
N ILE A 24 -0.21 -16.33 4.47
CA ILE A 24 -0.01 -16.17 3.04
C ILE A 24 -1.09 -15.22 2.53
N VAL A 25 -0.69 -14.01 2.17
CA VAL A 25 -1.52 -13.13 1.34
C VAL A 25 -1.35 -13.57 -0.10
N ARG A 26 -2.40 -14.18 -0.66
CA ARG A 26 -2.45 -14.46 -2.10
C ARG A 26 -2.69 -13.14 -2.84
N LEU A 27 -1.61 -12.59 -3.38
CA LEU A 27 -1.70 -11.55 -4.40
C LEU A 27 -2.13 -12.21 -5.71
N ASP A 28 -3.43 -12.16 -5.99
CA ASP A 28 -3.94 -12.57 -7.28
C ASP A 28 -3.52 -11.52 -8.32
N TYR A 29 -2.57 -11.90 -9.16
CA TYR A 29 -2.17 -11.09 -10.30
C TYR A 29 -3.19 -11.30 -11.43
N SER A 30 -4.19 -10.42 -11.51
CA SER A 30 -4.96 -10.26 -12.74
C SER A 30 -4.08 -9.51 -13.74
N ARG A 31 -3.87 -10.07 -14.95
CA ARG A 31 -3.17 -9.42 -16.05
C ARG A 31 -4.05 -8.32 -16.67
N ASN A 32 -4.35 -7.29 -15.89
CA ASN A 32 -5.02 -6.10 -16.37
C ASN A 32 -3.96 -5.17 -16.97
N SER A 33 -4.20 -4.69 -18.19
CA SER A 33 -3.37 -3.63 -18.74
C SER A 33 -3.63 -2.33 -17.99
N GLU A 34 -2.57 -1.66 -17.53
CA GLU A 34 -2.67 -0.34 -16.89
C GLU A 34 -3.42 0.64 -17.81
N ASP A 35 -3.16 0.58 -19.11
CA ASP A 35 -3.83 1.42 -20.12
C ASP A 35 -5.32 1.10 -20.27
N GLU A 36 -5.69 -0.17 -20.13
CA GLU A 36 -7.09 -0.60 -20.18
C GLU A 36 -7.85 -0.11 -18.95
N LEU A 37 -7.28 -0.26 -17.75
CA LEU A 37 -7.89 0.25 -16.52
C LEU A 37 -8.03 1.77 -16.54
N LYS A 38 -6.99 2.48 -17.02
CA LYS A 38 -7.05 3.93 -17.25
C LYS A 38 -8.12 4.28 -18.29
N GLY A 39 -8.25 3.48 -19.36
CA GLY A 39 -9.27 3.64 -20.40
C GLY A 39 -10.68 3.50 -19.85
N ILE A 40 -10.94 2.46 -19.05
CA ILE A 40 -12.22 2.23 -18.36
C ILE A 40 -12.53 3.43 -17.47
N TRP A 41 -11.60 3.85 -16.60
CA TRP A 41 -11.80 4.99 -15.71
C TRP A 41 -12.09 6.30 -16.47
N LYS A 42 -11.39 6.55 -17.58
CA LYS A 42 -11.60 7.73 -18.43
C LYS A 42 -12.94 7.69 -19.17
N SER A 43 -13.44 6.50 -19.52
CA SER A 43 -14.72 6.32 -20.20
C SER A 43 -15.94 6.52 -19.30
N TRP A 44 -15.76 6.50 -17.98
CA TRP A 44 -16.85 6.70 -17.04
C TRP A 44 -17.32 8.15 -17.00
N ASP A 45 -18.63 8.32 -16.95
CA ASP A 45 -19.25 9.60 -16.61
C ASP A 45 -19.02 9.95 -15.12
N GLU A 46 -19.24 11.21 -14.78
CA GLU A 46 -19.01 11.70 -13.41
C GLU A 46 -19.94 11.06 -12.37
N VAL A 47 -21.12 10.58 -12.77
CA VAL A 47 -22.06 9.89 -11.85
C VAL A 47 -21.50 8.52 -11.46
N LYS A 48 -20.89 7.79 -12.39
CA LYS A 48 -20.22 6.51 -12.13
C LYS A 48 -18.97 6.72 -11.29
N LYS A 49 -18.14 7.73 -11.62
CA LYS A 49 -16.96 8.07 -10.82
C LYS A 49 -17.33 8.49 -9.40
N MET A 50 -18.40 9.26 -9.22
CA MET A 50 -18.93 9.65 -7.92
C MET A 50 -19.38 8.43 -7.12
N ARG A 51 -20.20 7.53 -7.71
CA ARG A 51 -20.64 6.30 -7.02
C ARG A 51 -19.47 5.39 -6.64
N PHE A 52 -18.45 5.31 -7.48
CA PHE A 52 -17.24 4.57 -7.15
C PHE A 52 -16.49 5.21 -5.99
N ARG A 53 -16.35 6.55 -6.00
CA ARG A 53 -15.68 7.31 -4.94
C ARG A 53 -16.42 7.21 -3.61
N ASP A 54 -17.74 7.21 -3.63
CA ASP A 54 -18.56 7.02 -2.42
C ASP A 54 -18.30 5.65 -1.77
N LYS A 55 -18.16 4.61 -2.59
CA LYS A 55 -17.95 3.24 -2.11
C LYS A 55 -16.49 2.92 -1.76
N HIS A 56 -15.53 3.44 -2.51
CA HIS A 56 -14.13 3.02 -2.47
C HIS A 56 -13.16 4.18 -2.19
N GLY A 57 -13.67 5.37 -1.92
CA GLY A 57 -12.87 6.58 -1.78
C GLY A 57 -12.08 6.89 -3.05
N ASN A 58 -10.92 7.48 -2.85
CA ASN A 58 -10.07 7.97 -3.92
C ASN A 58 -9.15 6.90 -4.53
N VAL A 59 -9.40 5.61 -4.29
CA VAL A 59 -8.51 4.50 -4.71
C VAL A 59 -8.25 4.46 -6.21
N ALA A 60 -9.18 4.94 -7.04
CA ALA A 60 -8.99 5.03 -8.48
C ALA A 60 -7.85 5.99 -8.90
N GLN A 61 -7.45 6.92 -8.04
CA GLN A 61 -6.32 7.82 -8.30
C GLN A 61 -4.98 7.06 -8.34
N LEU A 62 -4.90 5.87 -7.72
CA LEU A 62 -3.75 4.98 -7.81
C LEU A 62 -3.45 4.52 -9.24
N LEU A 63 -4.44 4.54 -10.15
CA LEU A 63 -4.21 4.26 -11.56
C LEU A 63 -3.27 5.27 -12.23
N PHE A 64 -3.08 6.45 -11.64
CA PHE A 64 -2.24 7.53 -12.18
C PHE A 64 -0.94 7.72 -11.41
N VAL A 65 -0.74 6.96 -10.33
CA VAL A 65 0.51 6.92 -9.58
C VAL A 65 1.57 6.26 -10.45
N LYS A 66 2.72 6.93 -10.62
CA LYS A 66 3.85 6.32 -11.32
C LYS A 66 4.39 5.16 -10.48
N SER A 67 4.31 3.95 -11.01
CA SER A 67 4.84 2.77 -10.34
C SER A 67 6.36 2.72 -10.48
N ASP A 68 7.08 2.93 -9.36
CA ASP A 68 8.48 2.54 -9.28
C ASP A 68 8.56 1.07 -8.87
N ASN A 69 8.77 0.21 -9.86
CA ASN A 69 8.85 -1.24 -9.65
C ASN A 69 9.99 -1.66 -8.71
N THR A 70 11.07 -0.88 -8.63
CA THR A 70 12.21 -1.18 -7.73
C THR A 70 11.83 -0.83 -6.30
N LEU A 71 11.22 0.33 -6.10
CA LEU A 71 10.72 0.77 -4.80
C LEU A 71 9.65 -0.19 -4.26
N LEU A 72 8.66 -0.56 -5.08
CA LEU A 72 7.60 -1.48 -4.67
C LEU A 72 8.16 -2.85 -4.27
N LYS A 73 9.15 -3.37 -5.01
CA LYS A 73 9.84 -4.62 -4.63
C LYS A 73 10.58 -4.49 -3.31
N ALA A 74 11.27 -3.38 -3.08
CA ALA A 74 11.95 -3.12 -1.81
C ALA A 74 10.94 -3.04 -0.67
N MET A 75 9.86 -2.27 -0.83
CA MET A 75 8.79 -2.17 0.17
C MET A 75 8.20 -3.55 0.52
N VAL A 76 7.81 -4.33 -0.48
CA VAL A 76 7.28 -5.70 -0.24
C VAL A 76 8.31 -6.60 0.44
N HIS A 77 9.60 -6.45 0.14
CA HIS A 77 10.67 -7.26 0.75
C HIS A 77 10.84 -6.99 2.25
N PHE A 78 10.70 -5.72 2.67
CA PHE A 78 10.87 -5.34 4.07
C PHE A 78 9.54 -5.34 4.85
N TRP A 79 8.39 -5.52 4.19
CA TRP A 79 7.08 -5.52 4.85
C TRP A 79 6.89 -6.74 5.75
N HIS A 80 6.74 -6.51 7.04
CA HIS A 80 6.41 -7.54 8.02
C HIS A 80 4.88 -7.64 8.19
N PRO A 81 4.23 -8.72 7.74
CA PRO A 81 2.77 -8.82 7.73
C PRO A 81 2.14 -8.83 9.13
N THR A 82 2.79 -9.47 10.12
CA THR A 82 2.30 -9.54 11.50
C THR A 82 2.27 -8.17 12.18
N TYR A 83 3.34 -7.39 12.06
CA TYR A 83 3.47 -6.07 12.68
C TYR A 83 2.91 -4.93 11.83
N LYS A 84 2.65 -5.18 10.54
CA LYS A 84 2.16 -4.17 9.57
C LYS A 84 3.11 -2.96 9.47
N CYS A 85 4.41 -3.22 9.51
CA CYS A 85 5.47 -2.24 9.39
C CYS A 85 6.59 -2.76 8.47
N PHE A 86 7.52 -1.89 8.08
CA PHE A 86 8.75 -2.30 7.42
C PHE A 86 9.81 -2.59 8.47
N THR A 87 10.44 -3.76 8.42
CA THR A 87 11.48 -4.14 9.38
C THR A 87 12.83 -4.11 8.66
N PHE A 88 13.72 -3.23 9.11
CA PHE A 88 15.10 -3.12 8.65
C PHE A 88 16.02 -3.60 9.77
N ASN A 89 16.48 -4.85 9.66
CA ASN A 89 17.23 -5.53 10.74
C ASN A 89 16.42 -5.55 12.05
N GLU A 90 16.81 -4.73 13.03
CA GLU A 90 16.21 -4.65 14.36
C GLU A 90 15.31 -3.41 14.52
N VAL A 91 15.08 -2.64 13.45
CA VAL A 91 14.31 -1.39 13.48
C VAL A 91 13.01 -1.57 12.71
N ASP A 92 11.90 -1.36 13.41
CA ASP A 92 10.57 -1.27 12.80
C ASP A 92 10.26 0.17 12.38
N MET A 93 9.81 0.33 11.14
CA MET A 93 9.51 1.61 10.54
C MET A 93 8.11 1.58 9.91
N VAL A 94 7.26 2.49 10.33
CA VAL A 94 5.98 2.77 9.67
C VAL A 94 6.14 4.12 8.96
N PRO A 95 6.08 4.18 7.63
CA PRO A 95 6.23 5.44 6.93
C PRO A 95 5.06 6.33 7.29
N THR A 96 5.36 7.60 7.50
CA THR A 96 4.35 8.64 7.63
C THR A 96 3.57 8.82 6.32
N ILE A 97 2.44 9.53 6.39
CA ILE A 97 1.64 9.84 5.19
C ILE A 97 2.46 10.68 4.21
N GLU A 98 3.28 11.60 4.72
CA GLU A 98 4.20 12.43 3.95
C GLU A 98 5.27 11.59 3.23
N GLU A 99 5.87 10.60 3.89
CA GLU A 99 6.85 9.69 3.26
C GLU A 99 6.18 8.81 2.19
N CYS A 100 4.97 8.30 2.47
CA CYS A 100 4.17 7.57 1.48
C CYS A 100 3.88 8.43 0.24
N SER A 101 3.54 9.70 0.43
CA SER A 101 3.27 10.64 -0.67
C SER A 101 4.51 10.84 -1.55
N THR A 102 5.68 10.90 -0.93
CA THR A 102 6.97 11.05 -1.63
C THR A 102 7.30 9.80 -2.44
N PHE A 103 7.15 8.62 -1.84
CA PHE A 103 7.40 7.34 -2.51
C PHE A 103 6.50 7.12 -3.74
N LEU A 104 5.22 7.49 -3.60
CA LEU A 104 4.25 7.34 -4.67
C LEU A 104 4.29 8.51 -5.66
N HIS A 105 5.12 9.53 -5.43
CA HIS A 105 5.11 10.78 -6.19
C HIS A 105 3.67 11.34 -6.32
N TYR A 106 2.92 11.26 -5.21
CA TYR A 106 1.49 11.47 -5.19
C TYR A 106 1.08 12.25 -3.95
N ASP A 107 0.57 13.48 -4.15
CA ASP A 107 0.11 14.32 -3.04
C ASP A 107 -1.32 13.93 -2.63
N PHE A 108 -1.43 13.31 -1.45
CA PHE A 108 -2.74 12.96 -0.87
C PHE A 108 -3.54 14.19 -0.39
N LYS A 109 -2.88 15.34 -0.17
CA LYS A 109 -3.51 16.60 0.24
C LYS A 109 -3.99 17.42 -0.96
N ASP A 110 -3.35 17.26 -2.13
CA ASP A 110 -3.81 17.80 -3.41
C ASP A 110 -3.75 16.75 -4.53
N PRO A 111 -4.80 15.90 -4.65
CA PRO A 111 -4.86 14.83 -5.64
C PRO A 111 -4.79 15.24 -7.11
N LEU A 112 -4.87 16.55 -7.40
CA LEU A 112 -4.86 17.12 -8.75
C LEU A 112 -3.50 17.74 -9.10
N ARG A 113 -2.57 17.82 -8.15
CA ARG A 113 -1.22 18.35 -8.37
C ARG A 113 -0.34 17.28 -9.02
N THR A 114 -0.36 17.23 -10.35
CA THR A 114 0.59 16.43 -11.13
C THR A 114 1.97 17.10 -11.12
N TYR A 115 2.99 16.41 -10.58
CA TYR A 115 4.41 16.80 -10.69
C TYR A 115 5.02 16.33 -12.02
#